data_AF-G9NL99-F1
#
_entry.id   AF-G9NL99-F1
#
_cell.length_a   1.000
_cell.length_b   1.000
_cell.length_c   1.000
_cell.angle_alpha   90.00
_cell.angle_beta   90.00
_cell.angle_gamma   90.00
#
_symmetry.space_group_name_H-M   'P 1'
#
loop_
_entity.id
_entity.type
_entity.pdbx_description
1 polymer ?
#
loop_
_entity_poly.entity_id
_entity_poly.type
_entity_poly.pdbx_seq_one_letter_code
_entity_poly.pdbx_strand_id
1 'polypeptide(L)'
;MASSTAKSSSTGRRIPSALIPVVSTSLNVGMALGAWITVIPFTNVTYPGPAIAVWFQDFFKPGFIGITSLSAVTIASGIRAARARDVSGTAEGQAKAKTASRWAIAGLVFTLIHFGFGNSVLGFMDRILANPELAQGEMAGWIKLHTVRTLTTDVPAWLCFVASLLSEF
;
A
#
# COMPACT_ATOMS: atom_id res chain seq x y z
N MET A 1 -53.87 -16.40 19.20
CA MET A 1 -52.62 -16.98 18.65
C MET A 1 -51.89 -15.89 17.88
N ALA A 2 -50.88 -15.28 18.47
CA ALA A 2 -49.96 -14.37 17.78
C ALA A 2 -48.57 -14.97 17.92
N SER A 3 -48.08 -15.60 16.84
CA SER A 3 -46.74 -16.18 16.79
C SER A 3 -45.73 -15.06 16.62
N SER A 4 -45.06 -14.69 17.71
CA SER A 4 -43.86 -13.85 17.71
C SER A 4 -42.72 -14.60 17.02
N THR A 5 -42.46 -14.29 15.76
CA THR A 5 -41.24 -14.72 15.07
C THR A 5 -40.08 -13.86 15.54
N ALA A 6 -39.39 -14.35 16.59
CA ALA A 6 -38.10 -13.83 16.99
C ALA A 6 -37.13 -13.92 15.79
N LYS A 7 -36.74 -12.77 15.24
CA LYS A 7 -35.61 -12.67 14.32
C LYS A 7 -34.36 -13.07 15.09
N SER A 8 -33.88 -14.29 14.84
CA SER A 8 -32.54 -14.73 15.22
C SER A 8 -31.53 -13.71 14.68
N SER A 9 -30.96 -12.92 15.58
CA SER A 9 -29.82 -12.07 15.28
C SER A 9 -28.62 -12.98 15.11
N SER A 10 -28.32 -13.37 13.87
CA SER A 10 -27.05 -14.03 13.58
C SER A 10 -25.94 -13.05 13.95
N THR A 11 -25.28 -13.29 15.08
CA THR A 11 -24.03 -12.68 15.52
C THR A 11 -22.88 -13.19 14.65
N GLY A 12 -23.04 -13.10 13.34
CA GLY A 12 -21.98 -13.37 12.38
C GLY A 12 -20.89 -12.36 12.62
N ARG A 13 -19.72 -12.83 13.06
CA ARG A 13 -18.50 -12.03 13.24
C ARG A 13 -18.21 -11.33 11.92
N ARG A 14 -18.55 -10.04 11.80
CA ARG A 14 -18.26 -9.28 10.58
C ARG A 14 -16.78 -9.01 10.55
N ILE A 15 -16.16 -9.33 9.41
CA ILE A 15 -14.76 -9.00 9.15
C ILE A 15 -14.64 -7.48 9.14
N PRO A 16 -13.70 -6.89 9.90
CA PRO A 16 -13.46 -5.46 9.88
C PRO A 16 -13.26 -4.92 8.47
N SER A 17 -13.81 -3.74 8.20
CA SER A 17 -13.76 -3.14 6.88
C SER A 17 -12.33 -2.77 6.45
N ALA A 18 -11.51 -2.37 7.42
CA ALA A 18 -10.11 -2.00 7.24
C ALA A 18 -9.13 -3.19 7.25
N LEU A 19 -9.57 -4.44 7.46
CA LEU A 19 -8.64 -5.58 7.53
C LEU A 19 -7.86 -5.79 6.22
N ILE A 20 -8.56 -5.83 5.09
CA ILE A 20 -7.94 -6.03 3.77
C ILE A 20 -6.93 -4.91 3.46
N PRO A 21 -7.27 -3.61 3.59
CA PRO A 21 -6.29 -2.56 3.29
C PRO A 21 -5.12 -2.55 4.29
N VAL A 22 -5.29 -2.96 5.55
CA VAL A 22 -4.14 -3.17 6.46
C VAL A 22 -3.22 -4.26 5.94
N VAL A 23 -3.75 -5.42 5.55
CA VAL A 23 -2.94 -6.53 5.03
C VAL A 23 -2.22 -6.11 3.74
N SER A 24 -2.93 -5.50 2.79
CA SER A 24 -2.34 -5.12 1.52
C SER A 24 -1.31 -4.00 1.64
N THR A 25 -1.52 -3.00 2.50
CA THR A 25 -0.49 -1.98 2.77
C THR A 25 0.69 -2.50 3.59
N SER A 26 0.47 -3.48 4.47
CA SER A 26 1.57 -4.19 5.16
C SER A 26 2.46 -4.93 4.17
N LEU A 27 1.86 -5.64 3.19
CA LEU A 27 2.59 -6.30 2.11
C LEU A 27 3.35 -5.28 1.25
N ASN A 28 2.74 -4.13 0.92
CA ASN A 28 3.39 -3.07 0.16
C ASN A 28 4.62 -2.49 0.89
N VAL A 29 4.48 -2.15 2.18
CA VAL A 29 5.61 -1.67 3.01
C VAL A 29 6.69 -2.74 3.14
N GLY A 30 6.30 -4.00 3.37
CA GLY A 30 7.24 -5.12 3.45
C GLY A 30 8.05 -5.30 2.15
N MET A 31 7.38 -5.24 1.00
CA MET A 31 8.06 -5.28 -0.30
C MET A 31 8.93 -4.05 -0.55
N ALA A 32 8.50 -2.85 -0.14
CA ALA A 32 9.29 -1.64 -0.26
C ALA A 32 10.61 -1.73 0.55
N LEU A 33 10.54 -2.25 1.77
CA LEU A 33 11.72 -2.50 2.61
C LEU A 33 12.61 -3.62 2.03
N GLY A 34 12.01 -4.72 1.59
CA GLY A 34 12.74 -5.82 0.96
C GLY A 34 13.48 -5.39 -0.29
N ALA A 35 12.83 -4.62 -1.17
CA ALA A 35 13.46 -4.03 -2.34
C ALA A 35 14.61 -3.10 -1.95
N TRP A 36 14.42 -2.23 -0.96
CA TRP A 36 15.47 -1.31 -0.50
C TRP A 36 16.72 -2.04 0.01
N ILE A 37 16.54 -3.07 0.86
CA ILE A 37 17.64 -3.88 1.37
C ILE A 37 18.35 -4.63 0.23
N THR A 38 17.59 -5.17 -0.72
CA THR A 38 18.14 -5.94 -1.85
C THR A 38 19.02 -5.08 -2.73
N VAL A 39 18.65 -3.82 -2.93
CA VAL A 39 19.25 -2.98 -3.97
C VAL A 39 20.21 -1.92 -3.47
N ILE A 40 20.29 -1.70 -2.15
CA ILE A 40 21.32 -0.80 -1.58
C ILE A 40 22.75 -1.18 -2.00
N PRO A 41 23.14 -2.48 -2.15
CA PRO A 41 24.48 -2.83 -2.59
C PRO A 41 24.78 -2.37 -4.02
N PHE A 42 23.77 -2.21 -4.88
CA PHE A 42 23.95 -1.73 -6.26
C PHE A 42 24.42 -0.26 -6.35
N THR A 43 24.48 0.46 -5.23
CA THR A 43 25.16 1.77 -5.18
C THR A 43 26.69 1.64 -5.18
N ASN A 44 27.23 0.46 -4.87
CA ASN A 44 28.65 0.22 -4.91
C ASN A 44 29.10 0.03 -6.38
N VAL A 45 30.02 0.89 -6.81
CA VAL A 45 30.59 0.91 -8.16
C VAL A 45 31.32 -0.37 -8.55
N THR A 46 31.64 -1.24 -7.59
CA THR A 46 32.21 -2.57 -7.87
C THR A 46 31.22 -3.52 -8.52
N TYR A 47 29.91 -3.28 -8.40
CA TYR A 47 28.91 -4.07 -9.12
C TYR A 47 28.71 -3.52 -10.54
N PRO A 48 28.80 -4.38 -11.56
CA PRO A 48 28.66 -3.94 -12.95
C PRO A 48 27.24 -3.43 -13.21
N GLY A 49 27.13 -2.31 -13.90
CA GLY A 49 25.85 -1.69 -14.24
C GLY A 49 24.89 -2.61 -15.01
N PRO A 50 25.36 -3.48 -15.92
CA PRO A 50 24.54 -4.55 -16.51
C PRO A 50 23.81 -5.45 -15.51
N ALA A 51 24.38 -5.74 -14.33
CA ALA A 51 23.69 -6.53 -13.31
C ALA A 51 22.48 -5.78 -12.72
N ILE A 52 22.59 -4.45 -12.58
CA ILE A 52 21.49 -3.59 -12.15
C ILE A 52 20.37 -3.61 -13.21
N ALA A 53 20.71 -3.51 -14.49
CA ALA A 53 19.75 -3.58 -15.58
C ALA A 53 19.00 -4.93 -15.62
N VAL A 54 19.72 -6.06 -15.43
CA VAL A 54 19.09 -7.39 -15.29
C VAL A 54 18.11 -7.43 -14.12
N TRP A 55 18.47 -6.87 -12.95
CA TRP A 55 17.54 -6.79 -11.84
C TRP A 55 16.28 -5.97 -12.18
N PHE A 56 16.42 -4.83 -12.88
CA PHE A 56 15.26 -4.04 -13.31
C PHE A 56 14.38 -4.79 -14.31
N GLN A 57 14.99 -5.54 -15.22
CA GLN A 57 14.28 -6.28 -16.25
C GLN A 57 13.56 -7.51 -15.70
N ASP A 58 14.24 -8.29 -14.87
CA ASP A 58 13.79 -9.63 -14.49
C ASP A 58 13.07 -9.66 -13.14
N PHE A 59 13.39 -8.72 -12.23
CA PHE A 59 12.75 -8.63 -10.92
C PHE A 59 11.83 -7.43 -10.80
N PHE A 60 12.31 -6.24 -11.15
CA PHE A 60 11.53 -5.02 -10.91
C PHE A 60 10.28 -4.93 -11.80
N LYS A 61 10.38 -5.22 -13.10
CA LYS A 61 9.22 -5.17 -14.02
C LYS A 61 8.08 -6.11 -13.59
N PRO A 62 8.31 -7.41 -13.32
CA PRO A 62 7.27 -8.27 -12.77
C PRO A 62 6.75 -7.80 -11.41
N GLY A 63 7.66 -7.34 -10.53
CA GLY A 63 7.29 -6.78 -9.22
C GLY A 63 6.38 -5.56 -9.35
N PHE A 64 6.61 -4.69 -10.33
CA PHE A 64 5.78 -3.51 -10.61
C PHE A 64 4.34 -3.89 -10.98
N ILE A 65 4.15 -4.97 -11.76
CA ILE A 65 2.82 -5.52 -12.06
C ILE A 65 2.14 -6.02 -10.77
N GLY A 66 2.88 -6.73 -9.93
CA GLY A 66 2.40 -7.22 -8.64
C GLY A 66 1.96 -6.08 -7.71
N ILE A 67 2.80 -5.04 -7.55
CA ILE A 67 2.49 -3.85 -6.75
C ILE A 67 1.27 -3.11 -7.30
N THR A 68 1.18 -2.93 -8.62
CA THR A 68 0.02 -2.26 -9.23
C THR A 68 -1.29 -3.02 -8.94
N SER A 69 -1.25 -4.35 -9.02
CA SER A 69 -2.38 -5.22 -8.70
C SER A 69 -2.76 -5.14 -7.21
N LEU A 70 -1.77 -5.18 -6.31
CA LEU A 70 -1.97 -5.03 -4.87
C LEU A 70 -2.56 -3.66 -4.50
N SER A 71 -2.13 -2.61 -5.20
CA SER A 71 -2.65 -1.27 -5.00
C SER A 71 -4.10 -1.13 -5.49
N ALA A 72 -4.50 -1.81 -6.58
CA ALA A 72 -5.90 -1.88 -6.98
C ALA A 72 -6.78 -2.53 -5.89
N VAL A 73 -6.31 -3.63 -5.28
CA VAL A 73 -6.97 -4.27 -4.13
C VAL A 73 -7.04 -3.31 -2.94
N THR A 74 -5.96 -2.59 -2.65
CA THR A 74 -5.89 -1.60 -1.57
C THR A 74 -6.89 -0.46 -1.79
N ILE A 75 -6.99 0.08 -3.00
CA ILE A 75 -7.95 1.14 -3.34
C ILE A 75 -9.38 0.64 -3.20
N ALA A 76 -9.71 -0.50 -3.82
CA ALA A 76 -11.08 -1.02 -3.78
C ALA A 76 -11.54 -1.31 -2.35
N SER A 77 -10.69 -1.98 -1.57
CA SER A 77 -10.98 -2.30 -0.17
C SER A 77 -10.93 -1.08 0.75
N GLY A 78 -10.05 -0.11 0.47
CA GLY A 78 -10.00 1.17 1.17
C GLY A 78 -11.25 2.02 0.93
N ILE A 79 -11.80 2.04 -0.30
CA ILE A 79 -13.08 2.72 -0.60
C ILE A 79 -14.21 2.08 0.19
N ARG A 80 -14.22 0.75 0.30
CA ARG A 80 -15.18 0.02 1.15
C ARG A 80 -15.04 0.45 2.62
N ALA A 81 -13.82 0.51 3.15
CA ALA A 81 -13.54 0.94 4.52
C ALA A 81 -13.93 2.41 4.78
N ALA A 82 -13.66 3.30 3.83
CA ALA A 82 -14.06 4.70 3.87
C ALA A 82 -15.59 4.88 3.92
N ARG A 83 -16.34 3.91 3.39
CA ARG A 83 -17.81 3.90 3.39
C ARG A 83 -18.42 3.09 4.53
N ALA A 84 -17.60 2.56 5.45
CA ALA A 84 -18.10 1.79 6.58
C ALA A 84 -19.07 2.62 7.43
N ARG A 85 -20.14 1.97 7.89
CA ARG A 85 -21.20 2.57 8.70
C ARG A 85 -21.39 1.77 9.97
N ASP A 86 -21.84 2.45 11.01
CA ASP A 86 -22.28 1.78 12.23
C ASP A 86 -23.50 0.91 11.93
N VAL A 87 -23.52 -0.26 12.55
CA VAL A 87 -24.63 -1.22 12.49
C VAL A 87 -25.25 -1.48 13.86
N SER A 88 -24.63 -0.97 14.93
CA SER A 88 -25.14 -1.11 16.29
C SER A 88 -26.32 -0.17 16.59
N GLY A 89 -26.43 0.94 15.86
CA GLY A 89 -27.41 1.99 16.11
C GLY A 89 -27.10 2.86 17.33
N THR A 90 -25.91 2.70 17.93
CA THR A 90 -25.51 3.42 19.15
C THR A 90 -24.70 4.67 18.82
N ALA A 91 -24.76 5.69 19.69
CA ALA A 91 -23.96 6.91 19.52
C ALA A 91 -22.44 6.60 19.51
N GLU A 92 -22.01 5.66 20.36
CA GLU A 92 -20.62 5.20 20.41
C GLU A 92 -20.21 4.51 19.09
N GLY A 93 -21.03 3.57 18.60
CA GLY A 93 -20.78 2.89 17.34
C GLY A 93 -20.71 3.85 16.15
N GLN A 94 -21.58 4.85 16.11
CA GLN A 94 -21.54 5.92 15.10
C GLN A 94 -20.25 6.74 15.17
N ALA A 95 -19.78 7.08 16.37
CA ALA A 95 -18.53 7.82 16.56
C ALA A 95 -17.30 6.99 16.12
N LYS A 96 -17.27 5.69 16.47
CA LYS A 96 -16.24 4.73 16.03
C LYS A 96 -16.21 4.59 14.51
N ALA A 97 -17.36 4.33 13.88
CA ALA A 97 -17.48 4.20 12.43
C ALA A 97 -17.04 5.48 11.69
N LYS A 98 -17.39 6.67 12.21
CA LYS A 98 -16.94 7.95 11.65
C LYS A 98 -15.43 8.10 11.74
N THR A 99 -14.84 7.72 12.86
CA THR A 99 -13.38 7.79 13.07
C THR A 99 -12.64 6.82 12.16
N ALA A 100 -13.10 5.56 12.08
CA ALA A 100 -12.56 4.55 11.18
C ALA A 100 -12.62 5.00 9.71
N SER A 101 -13.75 5.57 9.28
CA SER A 101 -13.94 6.12 7.94
C SER A 101 -12.95 7.25 7.62
N ARG A 102 -12.72 8.18 8.54
CA ARG A 102 -11.75 9.29 8.35
C ARG A 102 -10.33 8.77 8.16
N TRP A 103 -9.91 7.79 8.97
CA TRP A 103 -8.60 7.16 8.84
C TRP A 103 -8.48 6.39 7.51
N ALA A 104 -9.52 5.67 7.09
CA ALA A 104 -9.53 4.98 5.80
C ALA A 104 -9.43 5.96 4.62
N ILE A 105 -10.09 7.12 4.70
CA ILE A 105 -9.97 8.18 3.68
C ILE A 105 -8.54 8.72 3.64
N ALA A 106 -7.92 9.00 4.78
CA ALA A 106 -6.52 9.44 4.82
C ALA A 106 -5.57 8.38 4.21
N GLY A 107 -5.77 7.11 4.54
CA GLY A 107 -5.01 6.00 3.96
C GLY A 107 -5.15 5.90 2.43
N LEU A 108 -6.38 6.07 1.92
CA LEU A 108 -6.63 6.15 0.48
C LEU A 108 -5.90 7.33 -0.17
N VAL A 109 -5.91 8.51 0.43
CA VAL A 109 -5.22 9.69 -0.12
C VAL A 109 -3.73 9.41 -0.25
N PHE A 110 -3.07 8.89 0.78
CA PHE A 110 -1.65 8.52 0.69
C PHE A 110 -1.39 7.42 -0.36
N THR A 111 -2.29 6.43 -0.46
CA THR A 111 -2.23 5.40 -1.50
C THR A 111 -2.32 6.00 -2.90
N LEU A 112 -3.13 7.03 -3.12
CA LEU A 112 -3.22 7.72 -4.41
C LEU A 112 -1.98 8.59 -4.68
N ILE A 113 -1.44 9.26 -3.66
CA ILE A 113 -0.20 10.05 -3.79
C ILE A 113 0.99 9.16 -4.18
N HIS A 114 1.05 7.92 -3.68
CA HIS A 114 2.07 6.94 -4.09
C HIS A 114 2.19 6.82 -5.62
N PHE A 115 1.06 6.79 -6.32
CA PHE A 115 1.05 6.69 -7.79
C PHE A 115 1.57 7.94 -8.49
N GLY A 116 1.61 9.10 -7.81
CA GLY A 116 2.25 10.30 -8.32
C GLY A 116 3.74 10.13 -8.60
N PHE A 117 4.40 9.13 -7.99
CA PHE A 117 5.81 8.81 -8.23
C PHE A 117 6.03 7.88 -9.44
N GLY A 118 4.97 7.34 -10.04
CA GLY A 118 5.06 6.31 -11.09
C GLY A 118 5.89 6.73 -12.30
N ASN A 119 5.68 7.94 -12.81
CA ASN A 119 6.43 8.44 -13.98
C ASN A 119 7.94 8.57 -13.69
N SER A 120 8.31 9.01 -12.49
CA SER A 120 9.72 9.11 -12.10
C SER A 120 10.37 7.73 -12.01
N VAL A 121 9.65 6.74 -11.45
CA VAL A 121 10.10 5.34 -11.38
C VAL A 121 10.34 4.76 -12.78
N LEU A 122 9.38 4.95 -13.70
CA LEU A 122 9.50 4.50 -15.08
C LEU A 122 10.67 5.18 -15.79
N GLY A 123 10.87 6.49 -15.58
CA GLY A 123 12.00 7.21 -16.16
C GLY A 123 13.36 6.70 -15.70
N PHE A 124 13.52 6.33 -14.42
CA PHE A 124 14.75 5.68 -13.95
C PHE A 124 14.97 4.32 -14.61
N MET A 125 13.91 3.50 -14.69
CA MET A 125 13.97 2.20 -15.33
C MET A 125 14.39 2.32 -16.80
N ASP A 126 13.79 3.23 -17.56
CA ASP A 126 14.11 3.43 -18.97
C ASP A 126 15.58 3.84 -19.17
N ARG A 127 16.10 4.76 -18.34
CA ARG A 127 17.51 5.19 -18.43
C ARG A 127 18.49 4.08 -18.07
N ILE A 128 18.21 3.29 -17.03
CA ILE A 128 19.03 2.14 -16.63
C ILE A 128 19.06 1.08 -17.74
N LEU A 129 17.92 0.75 -18.32
CA LEU A 129 17.84 -0.26 -19.37
C LEU A 129 18.43 0.21 -20.70
N ALA A 130 18.32 1.50 -21.03
CA ALA A 130 18.90 2.07 -22.24
C ALA A 130 20.43 2.19 -22.17
N ASN A 131 20.99 2.49 -20.99
CA ASN A 131 22.43 2.66 -20.80
C ASN A 131 22.93 1.94 -19.54
N PRO A 132 23.01 0.58 -19.56
CA PRO A 132 23.37 -0.19 -18.37
C PRO A 132 24.73 0.18 -17.77
N GLU A 133 25.70 0.61 -18.57
CA GLU A 133 27.03 1.03 -18.10
C GLU A 133 27.01 2.29 -17.23
N LEU A 134 25.93 3.08 -17.27
CA LEU A 134 25.73 4.30 -16.47
C LEU A 134 24.72 4.10 -15.33
N ALA A 135 24.32 2.86 -15.06
CA ALA A 135 23.19 2.54 -14.18
C ALA A 135 23.40 2.97 -12.72
N GLN A 136 24.63 3.10 -12.22
CA GLN A 136 24.90 3.39 -10.81
C GLN A 136 24.37 4.76 -10.38
N GLY A 137 24.54 5.78 -11.23
CA GLY A 137 24.03 7.13 -10.95
C GLY A 137 22.51 7.15 -10.89
N GLU A 138 21.87 6.48 -11.85
CA GLU A 138 20.42 6.32 -11.89
C GLU A 138 19.90 5.48 -10.73
N MET A 139 20.64 4.45 -10.32
CA MET A 139 20.33 3.60 -9.18
C MET A 139 20.30 4.39 -7.87
N ALA A 140 21.29 5.25 -7.64
CA ALA A 140 21.32 6.13 -6.47
C ALA A 140 20.10 7.09 -6.46
N GLY A 141 19.75 7.64 -7.62
CA GLY A 141 18.55 8.47 -7.78
C GLY A 141 17.26 7.70 -7.50
N TRP A 142 17.14 6.49 -8.03
CA TRP A 142 16.00 5.61 -7.82
C TRP A 142 15.85 5.21 -6.34
N ILE A 143 16.95 4.87 -5.64
CA ILE A 143 16.91 4.54 -4.21
C ILE A 143 16.43 5.74 -3.39
N LYS A 144 16.92 6.94 -3.70
CA LYS A 144 16.46 8.16 -3.04
C LYS A 144 14.95 8.38 -3.25
N LEU A 145 14.48 8.26 -4.50
CA LEU A 145 13.06 8.37 -4.83
C LEU A 145 12.21 7.32 -4.10
N HIS A 146 12.64 6.06 -4.14
CA HIS A 146 11.97 4.94 -3.48
C HIS A 146 11.89 5.14 -1.96
N THR A 147 12.96 5.63 -1.34
CA THR A 147 13.00 5.96 0.09
C THR A 147 12.01 7.07 0.42
N VAL A 148 12.03 8.18 -0.34
CA VAL A 148 11.11 9.30 -0.14
C VAL A 148 9.66 8.84 -0.30
N ARG A 149 9.33 8.12 -1.38
CA ARG A 149 7.99 7.58 -1.61
C ARG A 149 7.56 6.69 -0.44
N THR A 150 8.42 5.79 0.01
CA THR A 150 8.11 4.86 1.10
C THR A 150 7.78 5.60 2.39
N LEU A 151 8.59 6.58 2.77
CA LEU A 151 8.41 7.32 4.02
C LEU A 151 7.25 8.33 3.97
N THR A 152 6.95 8.88 2.80
CA THR A 152 5.92 9.93 2.66
C THR A 152 4.56 9.43 2.21
N THR A 153 4.47 8.19 1.70
CA THR A 153 3.21 7.62 1.19
C THR A 153 2.94 6.22 1.74
N ASP A 154 3.85 5.26 1.55
CA ASP A 154 3.59 3.85 1.87
C ASP A 154 3.38 3.63 3.38
N VAL A 155 4.32 4.14 4.20
CA VAL A 155 4.23 4.05 5.66
C VAL A 155 3.04 4.86 6.21
N PRO A 156 2.80 6.13 5.81
CA PRO A 156 1.61 6.86 6.21
C PRO A 156 0.29 6.19 5.84
N ALA A 157 0.17 5.63 4.62
CA ALA A 157 -1.02 4.89 4.20
C ALA A 157 -1.28 3.68 5.10
N TRP A 158 -0.24 2.89 5.37
CA TRP A 158 -0.30 1.74 6.28
C TRP A 158 -0.76 2.14 7.69
N LEU A 159 -0.14 3.15 8.28
CA LEU A 159 -0.50 3.65 9.62
C LEU A 159 -1.95 4.13 9.68
N CYS A 160 -2.43 4.81 8.63
CA CYS A 160 -3.83 5.25 8.54
C CYS A 160 -4.79 4.06 8.49
N PHE A 161 -4.50 3.01 7.72
CA PHE A 161 -5.36 1.83 7.70
C PHE A 161 -5.29 1.03 9.00
N VAL A 162 -4.15 0.98 9.68
CA VAL A 162 -4.05 0.39 11.04
C VAL A 162 -4.92 1.18 12.02
N ALA A 163 -4.85 2.50 12.01
CA ALA A 163 -5.69 3.35 12.86
C ALA A 163 -7.19 3.17 12.54
N SER A 164 -7.53 3.02 11.27
CA SER A 164 -8.89 2.69 10.82
C SER A 164 -9.37 1.36 11.42
N LEU A 165 -8.56 0.30 11.32
CA LEU A 165 -8.86 -1.02 11.89
C LEU A 165 -9.03 -0.97 13.41
N LEU A 166 -8.13 -0.30 14.13
CA LEU A 166 -8.21 -0.17 15.58
C LEU A 166 -9.47 0.61 16.03
N SER A 167 -9.96 1.53 15.19
CA SER A 167 -11.18 2.30 15.46
C SER A 167 -12.47 1.49 15.24
N GLU A 168 -12.39 0.29 14.66
CA GLU A 168 -13.55 -0.60 14.48
C GLU A 168 -13.84 -1.48 15.72
N PHE A 169 -12.97 -1.44 16.74
CA PHE A 169 -13.11 -2.21 17.99
C PHE A 169 -13.57 -1.34 19.16
#